data_AF-A0A1J3HRI1-F1
#
_entry.id   AF-A0A1J3HRI1-F1
#
_cell.length_a   1.000
_cell.length_b   1.000
_cell.length_c   1.000
_cell.angle_alpha   90.00
_cell.angle_beta   90.00
_cell.angle_gamma   90.00
#
_symmetry.space_group_name_H-M   'P 1'
#
loop_
_entity.id
_entity.type
_entity.pdbx_description
1 polymer ?
#
loop_
_entity_poly.entity_id
_entity_poly.type
_entity_poly.pdbx_seq_one_letter_code
_entity_poly.pdbx_strand_id
1 'polypeptide(L)'
;LRALDTVEDDTSIPMEIKLPILIDFHRHIYDPDWHFSCGTKEYKVLMDQFHHVSAAFLQLEKRYQEVIEDTTKKMGAGMAKFIGKEVETVDDYDEYCHHAAGLVGLGLSKLFLASELEILTPDWEQISNS
;
A
#
# COMPACT_ATOMS: atom_id res chain seq x y z
N LEU A 1 -0.99 1.70 4.44
CA LEU A 1 -1.36 0.38 3.87
C LEU A 1 -2.65 -0.18 4.43
N ARG A 2 -2.84 -0.33 5.76
CA ARG A 2 -4.13 -0.84 6.31
C ARG A 2 -5.38 -0.05 5.88
N ALA A 3 -5.27 1.27 5.70
CA ALA A 3 -6.39 2.07 5.17
C ALA A 3 -6.73 1.73 3.71
N LEU A 4 -5.72 1.48 2.87
CA LEU A 4 -5.91 1.01 1.49
C LEU A 4 -6.59 -0.37 1.47
N ASP A 5 -6.12 -1.29 2.31
CA ASP A 5 -6.70 -2.62 2.57
C ASP A 5 -8.19 -2.52 2.96
N THR A 6 -8.52 -1.58 3.84
CA THR A 6 -9.91 -1.36 4.29
C THR A 6 -10.84 -0.91 3.16
N VAL A 7 -10.32 -0.16 2.16
CA VAL A 7 -11.09 0.20 0.96
C VAL A 7 -11.30 -1.04 0.08
N GLU A 8 -10.26 -1.85 -0.08
CA GLU A 8 -10.27 -3.06 -0.91
C GLU A 8 -11.25 -4.12 -0.36
N ASP A 9 -11.18 -4.42 0.94
CA ASP A 9 -11.96 -5.46 1.63
C ASP A 9 -13.45 -5.13 1.78
N ASP A 10 -13.85 -3.86 1.76
CA ASP A 10 -15.23 -3.46 2.04
C ASP A 10 -16.16 -3.82 0.88
N THR A 11 -16.81 -4.98 0.97
CA THR A 11 -17.73 -5.51 -0.04
C THR A 11 -19.03 -4.73 -0.17
N SER A 12 -19.31 -3.77 0.72
CA SER A 12 -20.48 -2.89 0.61
C SER A 12 -20.29 -1.74 -0.38
N ILE A 13 -19.04 -1.44 -0.75
CA ILE A 13 -18.70 -0.35 -1.69
C ILE A 13 -18.73 -0.89 -3.12
N PRO A 14 -19.51 -0.26 -4.03
CA PRO A 14 -19.51 -0.63 -5.45
C PRO A 14 -18.13 -0.47 -6.10
N MET A 15 -17.79 -1.39 -7.01
CA MET A 15 -16.47 -1.42 -7.66
C MET A 15 -16.15 -0.12 -8.41
N GLU A 16 -17.14 0.51 -9.03
CA GLU A 16 -17.01 1.77 -9.75
C GLU A 16 -16.59 2.95 -8.86
N ILE A 17 -16.90 2.87 -7.56
CA ILE A 17 -16.45 3.85 -6.56
C ILE A 17 -15.07 3.46 -6.01
N LYS A 18 -14.87 2.16 -5.77
CA LYS A 18 -13.66 1.63 -5.13
C LYS A 18 -12.43 1.72 -6.03
N LEU A 19 -12.56 1.40 -7.32
CA LEU A 19 -11.43 1.34 -8.26
C LEU A 19 -10.65 2.67 -8.37
N PRO A 20 -11.31 3.83 -8.59
CA PRO A 20 -10.60 5.11 -8.60
C PRO A 20 -9.88 5.39 -7.29
N ILE A 21 -10.50 5.07 -6.15
CA ILE A 21 -9.93 5.31 -4.82
C ILE A 21 -8.67 4.45 -4.61
N LEU A 22 -8.70 3.17 -4.98
CA LEU A 22 -7.53 2.30 -4.86
C LEU A 22 -6.35 2.80 -5.71
N ILE A 23 -6.61 3.20 -6.96
CA ILE A 23 -5.58 3.70 -7.87
C ILE A 23 -4.98 5.02 -7.37
N ASP A 24 -5.83 5.93 -6.90
CA ASP A 24 -5.44 7.28 -6.48
C ASP A 24 -5.12 7.40 -4.98
N PHE A 25 -5.19 6.32 -4.20
CA PHE A 25 -4.96 6.35 -2.76
C PHE A 25 -3.61 6.99 -2.38
N HIS A 26 -2.57 6.72 -3.17
CA HIS A 26 -1.22 7.29 -3.00
C HIS A 26 -1.19 8.83 -3.12
N ARG A 27 -2.22 9.45 -3.70
CA ARG A 27 -2.38 10.91 -3.77
C ARG A 27 -3.16 11.42 -2.58
N HIS A 28 -4.18 10.67 -2.15
CA HIS A 28 -5.03 11.00 -1.01
C HIS A 28 -4.27 11.05 0.32
N ILE A 29 -3.18 10.28 0.48
CA ILE A 29 -2.33 10.36 1.69
C ILE A 29 -1.68 11.74 1.92
N TYR A 30 -1.58 12.58 0.88
CA TYR A 30 -1.07 13.94 0.98
C TYR A 30 -2.13 14.97 1.35
N ASP A 31 -3.41 14.61 1.31
CA ASP A 31 -4.53 15.51 1.54
C ASP A 31 -5.07 15.33 2.98
N PRO A 32 -4.86 16.31 3.89
CA PRO A 32 -5.35 16.24 5.26
C PRO A 32 -6.87 16.31 5.38
N ASP A 33 -7.54 16.87 4.37
CA ASP A 33 -8.99 17.03 4.34
C ASP A 33 -9.69 15.85 3.66
N TRP A 34 -8.91 14.91 3.08
CA TRP A 34 -9.46 13.73 2.45
C TRP A 34 -10.15 12.83 3.48
N HIS A 35 -11.39 12.46 3.17
CA HIS A 35 -12.21 11.61 4.00
C HIS A 35 -13.01 10.63 3.14
N PHE A 36 -12.89 9.35 3.48
CA PHE A 36 -13.66 8.29 2.86
C PHE A 36 -14.06 7.28 3.93
N SER A 37 -15.32 7.34 4.37
CA SER A 37 -15.83 6.48 5.43
C SER A 37 -16.15 5.08 4.90
N CYS A 38 -15.39 4.08 5.32
CA CYS A 38 -15.63 2.67 4.99
C CYS A 38 -15.09 1.73 6.08
N GLY A 39 -15.35 0.43 5.93
CA GLY A 39 -14.92 -0.61 6.85
C GLY A 39 -15.83 -0.76 8.07
N THR A 40 -15.44 -1.66 8.97
CA THR A 40 -16.19 -1.96 10.20
C THR A 40 -15.30 -1.85 11.44
N LYS A 41 -15.93 -1.64 12.61
CA LYS A 41 -15.26 -1.61 13.93
C LYS A 41 -14.03 -0.67 13.95
N GLU A 42 -12.86 -1.16 14.32
CA GLU A 42 -11.61 -0.42 14.39
C GLU A 42 -11.15 0.14 13.04
N TYR A 43 -11.43 -0.54 11.93
CA TYR A 43 -11.05 -0.06 10.59
C TYR A 43 -11.94 1.09 10.14
N LYS A 44 -13.20 1.11 10.57
CA LYS A 44 -14.06 2.29 10.39
C LYS A 44 -13.47 3.51 11.09
N VAL A 45 -12.98 3.35 12.32
CA VAL A 45 -12.34 4.45 13.06
C VAL A 45 -11.08 4.92 12.33
N LEU A 46 -10.25 4.00 11.82
CA LEU A 46 -9.07 4.34 11.02
C LEU A 46 -9.45 5.21 9.81
N MET A 47 -10.46 4.81 9.04
CA MET A 47 -10.90 5.55 7.85
C MET A 47 -11.54 6.89 8.21
N ASP A 48 -12.36 6.91 9.26
CA ASP A 48 -13.02 8.14 9.73
C ASP A 48 -12.02 9.15 10.31
N GLN A 49 -10.88 8.69 10.83
CA GLN A 49 -9.82 9.50 11.43
C GLN A 49 -8.53 9.52 10.60
N PHE A 50 -8.62 9.21 9.30
CA PHE A 50 -7.44 9.05 8.45
C PHE A 50 -6.59 10.31 8.33
N HIS A 51 -7.18 11.50 8.48
CA HIS A 51 -6.48 12.79 8.53
C HIS A 51 -5.33 12.82 9.56
N HIS A 52 -5.42 12.10 10.68
CA HIS A 52 -4.31 11.97 11.64
C HIS A 52 -3.12 11.20 11.05
N VAL A 53 -3.39 10.17 10.24
CA VAL A 53 -2.37 9.39 9.54
C VAL A 53 -1.71 10.25 8.46
N SER A 54 -2.49 10.96 7.65
CA SER A 54 -1.97 11.90 6.65
C SER A 54 -1.10 12.99 7.30
N ALA A 55 -1.55 13.58 8.41
CA ALA A 55 -0.80 14.59 9.15
C ALA A 55 0.54 14.07 9.70
N ALA A 56 0.59 12.83 10.18
CA ALA A 56 1.84 12.20 10.63
C ALA A 56 2.77 11.84 9.45
N PHE A 57 2.21 11.35 8.35
CA PHE A 57 2.95 11.06 7.12
C PHE A 57 3.65 12.31 6.57
N LEU A 58 2.95 13.45 6.55
CA LEU A 58 3.50 14.73 6.07
C LEU A 58 4.64 15.27 6.96
N GLN A 59 4.78 14.80 8.20
CA GLN A 59 5.90 15.15 9.08
C GLN A 59 7.16 14.31 8.83
N LEU A 60 7.07 13.22 8.06
CA LEU A 60 8.22 12.40 7.72
C LEU A 60 9.15 13.15 6.76
N GLU A 61 10.44 12.80 6.77
CA GLU A 61 11.35 13.30 5.75
C GLU A 61 10.94 12.82 4.35
N LYS A 62 11.17 13.67 3.34
CA LYS A 62 10.73 13.43 1.96
C LYS A 62 11.13 12.04 1.43
N ARG A 63 12.33 11.55 1.77
CA ARG A 63 12.80 10.22 1.36
C ARG A 63 11.93 9.07 1.86
N TYR A 64 11.32 9.19 3.05
CA TYR A 64 10.38 8.18 3.55
C TYR A 64 9.01 8.33 2.90
N GLN A 65 8.58 9.57 2.67
CA GLN A 65 7.31 9.85 1.99
C GLN A 65 7.28 9.23 0.58
N GLU A 66 8.35 9.41 -0.19
CA GLU A 66 8.51 8.85 -1.54
C GLU A 66 8.43 7.32 -1.56
N VAL A 67 9.03 6.64 -0.57
CA VAL A 67 8.96 5.18 -0.46
C VAL A 67 7.53 4.72 -0.14
N ILE A 68 6.87 5.36 0.81
CA ILE A 68 5.49 5.03 1.20
C ILE A 68 4.52 5.30 0.04
N GLU A 69 4.69 6.40 -0.69
CA GLU A 69 3.91 6.72 -1.88
C GLU A 69 4.08 5.66 -2.98
N ASP A 70 5.33 5.32 -3.34
CA ASP A 70 5.62 4.31 -4.37
C ASP A 70 5.03 2.94 -4.01
N THR A 71 5.19 2.50 -2.75
CA THR A 71 4.61 1.24 -2.28
C THR A 71 3.08 1.30 -2.32
N THR A 72 2.47 2.38 -1.82
CA THR A 72 1.00 2.54 -1.79
C THR A 72 0.42 2.56 -3.20
N LYS A 73 1.08 3.24 -4.14
CA LYS A 73 0.67 3.31 -5.56
C LYS A 73 0.67 1.94 -6.22
N LYS A 74 1.75 1.17 -6.03
CA LYS A 74 1.88 -0.17 -6.64
C LYS A 74 0.92 -1.19 -6.01
N MET A 75 0.67 -1.09 -4.71
CA MET A 75 -0.33 -1.91 -4.02
C MET A 75 -1.74 -1.58 -4.53
N GLY A 76 -2.10 -0.29 -4.60
CA GLY A 76 -3.41 0.15 -5.07
C GLY A 76 -3.69 -0.27 -6.52
N ALA A 77 -2.70 -0.17 -7.40
CA ALA A 77 -2.80 -0.66 -8.77
C ALA A 77 -2.98 -2.19 -8.85
N GLY A 78 -2.27 -2.95 -8.01
CA GLY A 78 -2.41 -4.41 -7.93
C GLY A 78 -3.79 -4.83 -7.43
N MET A 79 -4.24 -4.24 -6.32
CA MET A 79 -5.58 -4.45 -5.77
C MET A 79 -6.65 -4.15 -6.82
N ALA A 80 -6.56 -3.02 -7.51
CA ALA A 80 -7.48 -2.68 -8.59
C ALA A 80 -7.46 -3.68 -9.77
N LYS A 81 -6.31 -4.32 -10.05
CA LYS A 81 -6.20 -5.36 -11.08
C LYS A 81 -6.96 -6.63 -10.72
N PHE A 82 -6.91 -7.04 -9.44
CA PHE A 82 -7.45 -8.33 -8.98
C PHE A 82 -8.85 -8.25 -8.38
N ILE A 83 -9.36 -7.07 -8.06
CA ILE A 83 -10.65 -6.93 -7.35
C ILE A 83 -11.88 -7.52 -8.08
N GLY A 84 -11.79 -7.67 -9.41
CA GLY A 84 -12.82 -8.28 -10.24
C GLY A 84 -12.32 -9.48 -11.03
N LYS A 85 -11.16 -10.04 -10.68
CA LYS A 85 -10.55 -11.19 -11.36
C LYS A 85 -10.32 -12.31 -10.36
N GLU A 86 -10.71 -13.52 -10.75
CA GLU A 86 -10.30 -14.71 -10.03
C GLU A 86 -8.83 -15.03 -10.31
N VAL A 87 -8.15 -15.57 -9.30
CA VAL A 87 -6.77 -16.06 -9.43
C VAL A 87 -6.85 -17.50 -9.93
N GLU A 88 -6.53 -17.71 -11.21
CA GLU A 88 -6.73 -19.01 -11.88
C GLU A 88 -5.42 -19.79 -12.05
N THR A 89 -4.29 -19.11 -12.18
CA THR A 89 -2.97 -19.71 -12.42
C THR A 89 -1.98 -19.45 -11.27
N VAL A 90 -0.89 -20.22 -11.23
CA VAL A 90 0.22 -19.95 -10.30
C VAL A 90 0.84 -18.58 -10.59
N ASP A 91 0.93 -18.18 -11.86
CA ASP A 91 1.43 -16.86 -12.25
C ASP A 91 0.53 -15.73 -11.72
N ASP A 92 -0.81 -15.91 -11.79
CA ASP A 92 -1.76 -14.95 -11.19
C ASP A 92 -1.62 -14.90 -9.67
N TYR A 93 -1.37 -16.04 -9.03
CA TYR A 93 -1.17 -16.13 -7.59
C TYR A 93 0.11 -15.43 -7.14
N ASP A 94 1.21 -15.64 -7.86
CA ASP A 94 2.50 -14.99 -7.59
C ASP A 94 2.40 -13.47 -7.80
N GLU A 95 1.71 -13.02 -8.85
CA GLU A 95 1.48 -11.60 -9.09
C GLU A 95 0.59 -10.97 -8.01
N TYR A 96 -0.51 -11.63 -7.63
CA TYR A 96 -1.37 -11.19 -6.53
C TYR A 96 -0.57 -11.07 -5.23
N CYS A 97 0.20 -12.10 -4.85
CA CYS A 97 1.02 -12.10 -3.64
C CYS A 97 2.11 -11.04 -3.68
N HIS A 98 2.72 -10.78 -4.85
CA HIS A 98 3.66 -9.70 -5.02
C HIS A 98 3.02 -8.34 -4.70
N HIS A 99 1.81 -8.09 -5.21
CA HIS A 99 1.10 -6.84 -4.95
C HIS A 99 0.60 -6.73 -3.50
N ALA A 100 0.04 -7.80 -2.93
CA ALA A 100 -0.55 -7.78 -1.59
C ALA A 100 0.51 -7.76 -0.47
N ALA A 101 1.65 -8.44 -0.65
CA ALA A 101 2.66 -8.63 0.40
C ALA A 101 4.10 -8.32 -0.06
N GLY A 102 4.49 -8.72 -1.27
CA GLY A 102 5.86 -8.53 -1.77
C GLY A 102 6.30 -7.06 -1.79
N LEU A 103 5.40 -6.16 -2.20
CA LEU A 103 5.64 -4.71 -2.21
C LEU A 103 5.81 -4.12 -0.81
N VAL A 104 5.20 -4.72 0.22
CA VAL A 104 5.37 -4.29 1.61
C VAL A 104 6.80 -4.57 2.06
N GLY A 105 7.30 -5.78 1.79
CA GLY A 105 8.69 -6.14 2.08
C GLY A 105 9.68 -5.23 1.36
N LEU A 106 9.47 -5.00 0.06
CA LEU A 106 10.31 -4.08 -0.72
C LEU A 106 10.26 -2.64 -0.18
N GLY A 107 9.09 -2.15 0.23
CA GLY A 107 8.92 -0.84 0.85
C GLY A 107 9.68 -0.71 2.16
N LEU A 108 9.59 -1.70 3.04
CA LEU A 108 10.33 -1.71 4.31
C LEU A 108 11.85 -1.72 4.07
N SER A 109 12.35 -2.54 3.14
CA SER A 109 13.77 -2.53 2.79
C SER A 109 14.23 -1.17 2.27
N LYS A 110 13.42 -0.51 1.42
CA LYS A 110 13.71 0.85 0.95
C LYS A 110 13.70 1.88 2.09
N LEU A 111 12.82 1.73 3.08
CA LEU A 111 12.82 2.60 4.27
C LEU A 111 14.10 2.43 5.09
N PHE A 112 14.60 1.21 5.26
CA PHE A 112 15.87 0.97 5.96
C PHE A 112 17.06 1.58 5.24
N LEU A 113 17.13 1.43 3.91
CA LEU A 113 18.13 2.09 3.09
C LEU A 113 18.01 3.62 3.18
N ALA A 114 16.78 4.16 3.12
CA ALA A 114 16.54 5.59 3.27
C ALA A 114 16.93 6.09 4.67
N SER A 115 16.84 5.25 5.70
CA SER A 115 17.27 5.62 7.05
C SER A 115 18.78 5.58 7.27
N GLU A 116 19.56 5.11 6.28
CA GLU A 116 21.00 4.88 6.37
C GLU A 116 21.41 3.85 7.44
N LEU A 117 20.44 3.13 8.01
CA LEU A 117 20.68 2.03 8.96
C LEU A 117 21.12 0.75 8.25
N GLU A 118 20.80 0.62 6.96
CA GLU A 118 21.19 -0.50 6.11
C GLU A 118 21.89 0.02 4.84
N ILE A 119 22.80 -0.79 4.31
CA ILE A 119 23.49 -0.55 3.05
C ILE A 119 23.22 -1.71 2.09
N LEU A 120 23.11 -1.41 0.81
CA LEU A 120 23.10 -2.45 -0.22
C LEU A 120 24.49 -3.09 -0.25
N THR A 121 24.62 -4.28 0.32
CA THR A 121 25.86 -5.04 0.23
C THR A 121 25.95 -5.71 -1.16
N PRO A 122 27.12 -5.67 -1.82
CA PRO A 122 27.32 -6.30 -3.13
C PRO A 122 27.05 -7.81 -3.14
N ASP A 123 27.06 -8.47 -1.98
CA ASP A 123 26.98 -9.94 -1.85
C ASP A 123 25.55 -10.51 -1.89
N TRP A 124 24.53 -9.71 -2.25
CA TRP A 124 23.15 -10.19 -2.34
C TRP A 124 22.98 -11.37 -3.33
N GLU A 125 23.80 -11.43 -4.38
CA GLU A 125 23.85 -12.57 -5.32
C GLU A 125 24.33 -13.87 -4.66
N GLN A 126 25.11 -13.81 -3.57
CA GLN A 126 25.59 -14.99 -2.85
C GLN A 126 24.55 -15.55 -1.87
N ILE A 127 23.58 -14.73 -1.44
CA ILE A 127 22.58 -15.11 -0.43
C ILE A 127 21.33 -15.74 -1.08
N SER A 128 21.02 -15.40 -2.34
CA SER A 128 19.82 -15.89 -3.03
C SER A 128 19.86 -17.36 -3.48
N ASN A 129 20.98 -18.06 -3.28
CA ASN A 129 21.17 -19.47 -3.70
C ASN A 129 21.21 -20.46 -2.52
N SER A 130 20.47 -20.20 -1.43
CA SER A 130 20.29 -21.15 -0.32
C SER A 130 18.84 -21.55 -0.12
#